data_AF-A0A2H9SNG8-F1
#
_entry.id   AF-A0A2H9SNG8-F1
#
_cell.length_a   1.000
_cell.length_b   1.000
_cell.length_c   1.000
_cell.angle_alpha   90.00
_cell.angle_beta   90.00
_cell.angle_gamma   90.00
#
_symmetry.space_group_name_H-M   'P 1'
#
loop_
_entity.id
_entity.type
_entity.pdbx_description
1 polymer ?
#
loop_
_entity_poly.entity_id
_entity_poly.type
_entity_poly.pdbx_seq_one_letter_code
_entity_poly.pdbx_strand_id
1 'polypeptide(L)'
;MFYKGSPRNTKLSRPKKKKDRIPIIAIVSNPCIEIWIMCHFELPQNTYCGAAKNVKSALKKYLPGYDENDSAVFRIIEINQKQAIKNAKMLSKLNNDPLQKPFTDVHRFLELL
;
A
#
# COMPACT_ATOMS: atom_id res chain seq x y z
N MET A 1 22.12 -70.74 7.22
CA MET A 1 21.99 -69.31 7.60
C MET A 1 22.36 -68.48 6.39
N PHE A 2 21.44 -67.64 5.89
CA PHE A 2 21.55 -66.97 4.60
C PHE A 2 22.31 -65.64 4.73
N TYR A 3 23.34 -65.44 3.90
CA TYR A 3 23.92 -64.13 3.60
C TYR A 3 22.88 -63.27 2.86
N LYS A 4 22.59 -62.06 3.34
CA LYS A 4 21.82 -61.04 2.60
C LYS A 4 22.72 -59.84 2.31
N GLY A 5 22.99 -59.61 1.02
CA GLY A 5 23.69 -58.43 0.51
C GLY A 5 22.82 -57.17 0.60
N SER A 6 23.49 -56.03 0.72
CA SER A 6 22.90 -54.69 0.68
C SER A 6 22.68 -54.23 -0.77
N PRO A 7 21.71 -53.33 -1.01
CA PRO A 7 22.13 -52.02 -1.49
C PRO A 7 21.44 -50.88 -0.73
N ARG A 8 22.25 -50.02 -0.10
CA ARG A 8 21.82 -48.73 0.43
C ARG A 8 21.51 -47.79 -0.74
N ASN A 9 20.24 -47.58 -1.02
CA ASN A 9 19.75 -46.51 -1.89
C ASN A 9 19.89 -45.16 -1.16
N THR A 10 21.10 -44.60 -1.10
CA THR A 10 21.29 -43.22 -0.66
C THR A 10 20.95 -42.29 -1.82
N LYS A 11 19.68 -41.90 -1.93
CA LYS A 11 19.34 -40.67 -2.65
C LYS A 11 20.00 -39.51 -1.90
N LEU A 12 21.15 -39.04 -2.38
CA LEU A 12 21.75 -37.78 -1.95
C LEU A 12 20.76 -36.67 -2.32
N SER A 13 19.90 -36.28 -1.40
CA SER A 13 19.09 -35.09 -1.54
C SER A 13 20.04 -33.89 -1.54
N ARG A 14 20.18 -33.22 -2.69
CA ARG A 14 20.95 -31.97 -2.77
C ARG A 14 20.37 -30.99 -1.73
N PRO A 15 21.17 -30.40 -0.84
CA PRO A 15 20.68 -29.38 0.08
C PRO A 15 20.13 -28.22 -0.76
N LYS A 16 18.84 -27.94 -0.63
CA LYS A 16 18.21 -26.76 -1.22
C LYS A 16 18.84 -25.55 -0.53
N LYS A 17 19.66 -24.77 -1.24
CA LYS A 17 20.13 -23.47 -0.75
C LYS A 17 18.91 -22.66 -0.31
N LYS A 18 18.87 -22.22 0.95
CA LYS A 18 17.85 -21.27 1.42
C LYS A 18 18.04 -20.01 0.59
N LYS A 19 17.07 -19.69 -0.27
CA LYS A 19 17.07 -18.44 -1.04
C LYS A 19 16.82 -17.32 -0.03
N ASP A 20 17.72 -16.35 0.04
CA ASP A 20 17.51 -15.15 0.84
C ASP A 20 16.17 -14.53 0.42
N ARG A 21 15.29 -14.33 1.39
CA ARG A 21 13.98 -13.73 1.14
C ARG A 21 14.15 -12.23 1.18
N ILE A 22 13.77 -11.56 0.10
CA ILE A 22 13.66 -10.10 0.09
C ILE A 22 12.40 -9.73 0.86
N PRO A 23 12.46 -8.89 1.91
CA PRO A 23 11.28 -8.43 2.62
C PRO A 23 10.40 -7.60 1.69
N ILE A 24 9.11 -7.92 1.63
CA ILE A 24 8.10 -7.17 0.87
C ILE A 24 7.21 -6.44 1.88
N ILE A 25 7.13 -5.12 1.76
CA ILE A 25 6.26 -4.27 2.57
C ILE A 25 5.11 -3.80 1.70
N ALA A 26 3.87 -4.12 2.07
CA ALA A 26 2.68 -3.67 1.38
C ALA A 26 2.28 -2.27 1.85
N ILE A 27 2.04 -1.36 0.91
CA ILE A 27 1.47 -0.03 1.15
C ILE A 27 0.03 -0.04 0.64
N VAL A 28 -0.93 0.23 1.51
CA VAL A 28 -2.36 0.10 1.22
C VAL A 28 -3.00 1.48 1.13
N SER A 29 -3.88 1.67 0.13
CA SER A 29 -4.81 2.79 0.06
C SER A 29 -6.19 2.27 -0.30
N ASN A 30 -7.19 2.47 0.57
CA ASN A 30 -8.56 1.96 0.40
C ASN A 30 -9.54 3.14 0.43
N PRO A 31 -10.46 3.28 -0.56
CA PRO A 31 -10.69 2.39 -1.70
C PRO A 31 -9.68 2.50 -2.85
N CYS A 32 -8.87 3.55 -2.89
CA CYS A 32 -7.97 3.82 -4.01
C CYS A 32 -6.84 4.79 -3.62
N ILE A 33 -5.86 4.96 -4.51
CA ILE A 33 -4.70 5.82 -4.28
C ILE A 33 -5.09 7.31 -4.11
N GLU A 34 -6.24 7.73 -4.64
CA GLU A 34 -6.76 9.08 -4.48
C GLU A 34 -7.02 9.47 -3.02
N ILE A 35 -7.13 8.51 -2.08
CA ILE A 35 -7.15 8.83 -0.66
C ILE A 35 -5.86 9.52 -0.22
N TRP A 36 -4.71 9.06 -0.72
CA TRP A 36 -3.44 9.74 -0.48
C TRP A 36 -3.44 11.15 -1.08
N ILE A 37 -3.93 11.31 -2.31
CA ILE A 37 -4.01 12.61 -2.97
C ILE A 37 -4.94 13.56 -2.19
N MET A 38 -6.08 13.06 -1.71
CA MET A 38 -7.02 13.82 -0.89
C MET A 38 -6.38 14.32 0.40
N CYS A 39 -5.51 13.52 1.03
CA CYS A 39 -4.78 13.92 2.24
C CYS A 39 -3.96 15.21 2.06
N HIS A 40 -3.57 15.60 0.85
CA HIS A 40 -2.89 16.87 0.58
C HIS A 40 -3.78 18.10 0.74
N PHE A 41 -5.11 17.93 0.72
CA PHE A 41 -6.07 19.01 0.79
C PHE A 41 -6.89 18.97 2.08
N GLU A 42 -7.33 17.79 2.51
CA GLU A 42 -8.18 17.63 3.69
C GLU A 42 -7.99 16.24 4.34
N LEU A 43 -8.56 16.06 5.53
CA LEU A 43 -8.66 14.74 6.16
C LEU A 43 -9.82 13.96 5.51
N PRO A 44 -9.58 12.80 4.87
CA PRO A 44 -10.65 12.04 4.22
C PRO A 44 -11.74 11.60 5.21
N GLN A 45 -13.01 11.77 4.81
CA GLN A 45 -14.17 11.43 5.62
C GLN A 45 -14.67 10.01 5.34
N ASN A 46 -15.36 9.39 6.31
CA ASN A 46 -15.94 8.05 6.17
C ASN A 46 -16.99 7.92 5.04
N THR A 47 -17.52 9.03 4.52
CA THR A 47 -18.42 9.03 3.35
C THR A 47 -17.76 8.52 2.07
N TYR A 48 -16.43 8.37 2.07
CA TYR A 48 -15.66 7.76 0.99
C TYR A 48 -15.57 6.23 1.06
N CYS A 49 -16.25 5.58 2.02
CA CYS A 49 -16.36 4.12 2.07
C CYS A 49 -16.95 3.54 0.77
N GLY A 50 -16.31 2.50 0.23
CA GLY A 50 -16.92 1.60 -0.75
C GLY A 50 -16.87 2.01 -2.23
N ALA A 51 -16.46 3.22 -2.60
CA ALA A 51 -16.35 3.58 -4.01
C ALA A 51 -15.25 4.60 -4.35
N ALA A 52 -14.24 4.15 -5.08
CA ALA A 52 -13.18 5.00 -5.65
C ALA A 52 -13.74 6.17 -6.49
N LYS A 53 -14.87 5.95 -7.19
CA LYS A 53 -15.55 6.98 -7.99
C LYS A 53 -15.96 8.20 -7.16
N ASN A 54 -16.39 7.99 -5.92
CA ASN A 54 -16.82 9.07 -5.03
C ASN A 54 -15.61 9.91 -4.59
N VAL A 55 -14.48 9.26 -4.29
CA VAL A 55 -13.22 9.93 -3.96
C VAL A 55 -12.75 10.80 -5.13
N LYS A 56 -12.73 10.25 -6.35
CA LYS A 56 -12.38 11.00 -7.56
C LYS A 56 -13.29 12.19 -7.80
N SER A 57 -14.60 12.02 -7.61
CA SER A 57 -15.55 13.12 -7.77
C SER A 57 -15.31 14.23 -6.74
N ALA A 58 -15.02 13.87 -5.50
CA ALA A 58 -14.71 14.85 -4.45
C ALA A 58 -13.38 15.56 -4.72
N LEU A 59 -12.38 14.84 -5.24
CA LEU A 59 -11.05 15.38 -5.53
C LEU A 59 -11.10 16.49 -6.58
N LYS A 60 -12.06 16.45 -7.50
CA LYS A 60 -12.29 17.50 -8.51
C LYS A 60 -12.61 18.88 -7.92
N LYS A 61 -12.99 18.97 -6.65
CA LYS A 61 -13.11 20.24 -5.91
C LYS A 61 -11.75 20.94 -5.75
N TYR A 62 -10.69 20.16 -5.56
CA TYR A 62 -9.32 20.64 -5.34
C TYR A 62 -8.49 20.65 -6.62
N LEU A 63 -8.75 19.68 -7.49
CA LEU A 63 -8.07 19.49 -8.77
C LEU A 63 -9.11 19.46 -9.90
N PRO A 64 -9.61 20.61 -10.37
CA PRO A 64 -10.55 20.67 -11.47
C PRO A 64 -9.97 19.97 -12.70
N GLY A 65 -10.69 18.98 -13.23
CA GLY A 65 -10.22 18.19 -14.37
C GLY A 65 -9.26 17.04 -14.02
N TYR A 66 -9.08 16.71 -12.74
CA TYR A 66 -8.23 15.58 -12.32
C TYR A 66 -8.52 14.30 -13.12
N ASP A 67 -7.43 13.73 -13.63
CA ASP A 67 -7.31 12.42 -14.25
C ASP A 67 -6.04 11.74 -13.72
N GLU A 68 -6.03 10.40 -13.68
CA GLU A 68 -4.89 9.62 -13.18
C GLU A 68 -3.61 9.80 -14.01
N ASN A 69 -3.73 10.21 -15.28
CA ASN A 69 -2.60 10.41 -16.18
C ASN A 69 -2.07 11.84 -16.18
N ASP A 70 -2.62 12.72 -15.35
CA ASP A 70 -2.18 14.12 -15.30
C ASP A 70 -0.86 14.26 -14.52
N SER A 71 0.23 14.41 -15.27
CA SER A 71 1.58 14.65 -14.72
C SER A 71 1.68 15.91 -13.86
N ALA A 72 0.78 16.89 -14.02
CA ALA A 72 0.78 18.11 -13.22
C ALA A 72 0.37 17.86 -11.75
N VAL A 73 -0.35 16.76 -11.49
CA VAL A 73 -0.83 16.41 -10.13
C VAL A 73 0.33 16.33 -9.15
N PHE A 74 1.46 15.73 -9.54
CA PHE A 74 2.63 15.60 -8.67
C PHE A 74 3.12 16.95 -8.16
N ARG A 75 3.27 17.91 -9.08
CA ARG A 75 3.75 19.26 -8.75
C ARG A 75 2.79 20.00 -7.82
N ILE A 76 1.48 19.76 -7.97
CA ILE A 76 0.46 20.39 -7.13
C ILE A 76 0.52 19.81 -5.71
N ILE A 77 0.63 18.49 -5.58
CA ILE A 77 0.56 17.83 -4.28
C ILE A 77 1.86 17.92 -3.48
N GLU A 78 3.02 18.01 -4.16
CA GLU A 78 4.34 18.13 -3.52
C GLU A 78 4.39 19.27 -2.48
N ILE A 79 3.78 20.42 -2.80
CA ILE A 79 3.72 21.61 -1.94
C ILE A 79 3.14 21.28 -0.55
N ASN A 80 2.15 20.37 -0.50
CA ASN A 80 1.40 20.03 0.70
C ASN A 80 1.76 18.64 1.27
N GLN A 81 2.92 18.07 0.93
CA GLN A 81 3.30 16.73 1.37
C GLN A 81 3.29 16.55 2.90
N LYS A 82 3.75 17.57 3.65
CA LYS A 82 3.71 17.54 5.13
C LYS A 82 2.29 17.42 5.68
N GLN A 83 1.34 18.11 5.06
CA GLN A 83 -0.08 18.04 5.41
C GLN A 83 -0.64 16.65 5.09
N ALA A 84 -0.26 16.07 3.94
CA ALA A 84 -0.67 14.73 3.55
C ALA A 84 -0.17 13.66 4.53
N ILE A 85 1.09 13.74 4.96
CA ILE A 85 1.65 12.84 5.97
C ILE A 85 0.87 12.95 7.29
N LYS A 86 0.58 14.17 7.74
CA LYS A 86 -0.20 14.41 8.97
C LYS A 86 -1.60 13.79 8.87
N ASN A 87 -2.30 14.04 7.76
CA ASN A 87 -3.64 13.53 7.53
C ASN A 87 -3.66 12.01 7.39
N ALA A 88 -2.71 11.41 6.67
CA ALA A 88 -2.57 9.96 6.54
C ALA A 88 -2.34 9.29 7.91
N LYS A 89 -1.42 9.81 8.73
CA LYS A 89 -1.20 9.32 10.11
C LYS A 89 -2.45 9.41 10.98
N MET A 90 -3.21 10.51 10.85
CA MET A 90 -4.46 10.67 11.57
C MET A 90 -5.51 9.67 11.08
N LEU A 91 -5.63 9.48 9.77
CA LEU A 91 -6.55 8.53 9.16
C LEU A 91 -6.26 7.09 9.60
N SER A 92 -4.98 6.69 9.62
CA SER A 92 -4.58 5.36 10.10
C SER A 92 -4.88 5.13 11.58
N LYS A 93 -4.86 6.18 12.41
CA LYS A 93 -5.25 6.09 13.84
C LYS A 93 -6.75 6.01 14.05
N LEU A 94 -7.53 6.70 13.20
CA LEU A 94 -8.99 6.71 13.27
C LEU A 94 -9.61 5.42 12.72
N ASN A 95 -8.95 4.83 11.71
CA ASN A 95 -9.46 3.71 10.95
C ASN A 95 -8.52 2.50 11.11
N ASN A 96 -8.64 1.83 12.26
CA ASN A 96 -7.88 0.61 12.58
C ASN A 96 -8.28 -0.60 11.71
N ASP A 97 -9.38 -0.51 10.97
CA ASP A 97 -9.80 -1.48 9.95
C ASP A 97 -9.66 -0.84 8.55
N PRO A 98 -8.54 -1.09 7.85
CA PRO A 98 -8.28 -0.49 6.55
C PRO A 98 -9.17 -1.04 5.44
N LEU A 99 -9.98 -2.09 5.68
CA LEU A 99 -10.84 -2.69 4.65
C LEU A 99 -12.21 -2.01 4.57
N GLN A 100 -12.68 -1.44 5.68
CA GLN A 100 -14.04 -0.89 5.75
C GLN A 100 -14.10 0.62 5.64
N LYS A 101 -12.99 1.31 5.91
CA LYS A 101 -12.95 2.78 5.96
C LYS A 101 -11.82 3.34 5.09
N PRO A 102 -11.94 4.62 4.68
CA PRO A 102 -10.88 5.29 3.97
C PRO A 102 -9.56 5.21 4.73
N PHE A 103 -8.51 4.75 4.06
CA PHE A 103 -7.24 4.47 4.70
C PHE A 103 -6.09 4.65 3.70
N THR A 104 -4.93 5.10 4.18
CA THR A 104 -3.70 5.07 3.39
C THR A 104 -2.43 4.95 4.23
N ASP A 105 -1.52 4.06 3.83
CA ASP A 105 -0.21 3.82 4.46
C ASP A 105 0.96 4.47 3.70
N VAL A 106 0.69 5.34 2.72
CA VAL A 106 1.75 5.96 1.89
C VAL A 106 2.77 6.75 2.74
N HIS A 107 2.35 7.30 3.87
CA HIS A 107 3.26 7.96 4.82
C HIS A 107 4.38 7.02 5.32
N ARG A 108 4.12 5.71 5.47
CA ARG A 108 5.14 4.74 5.88
C ARG A 108 6.21 4.54 4.81
N PHE A 109 5.83 4.59 3.54
CA PHE A 109 6.79 4.52 2.43
C PHE A 109 7.70 5.75 2.43
N LEU A 110 7.14 6.93 2.64
CA LEU A 110 7.92 8.17 2.70
C LEU A 110 8.88 8.23 3.89
N GLU A 111 8.58 7.54 4.99
CA GLU A 111 9.49 7.43 6.14
C GLU A 111 10.66 6.46 5.91
N LEU A 112 10.64 5.69 4.82
CA LEU A 112 11.72 4.78 4.43
C LEU A 112 12.69 5.37 3.38
N LEU A 113 12.37 6.55 2.84
CA LEU A 113 13.21 7.29 1.89
C LEU A 113 14.12 8.29 2.62
#